data_AF-A0A084W8J9-F1
#
_entry.id   AF-A0A084W8J9-F1
#
_cell.length_a   1.000
_cell.length_b   1.000
_cell.length_c   1.000
_cell.angle_alpha   90.00
_cell.angle_beta   90.00
_cell.angle_gamma   90.00
#
_symmetry.space_group_name_H-M   'P 1'
#
loop_
_entity.id
_entity.type
_entity.pdbx_description
1 polymer ?
#
loop_
_entity_poly.entity_id
_entity_poly.type
_entity_poly.pdbx_seq_one_letter_code
_entity_poly.pdbx_strand_id
1 'polypeptide(L)'
;MAGTWLIHHFMQPNYTLDSFEQFERDMQGYRIVFLSTDYMRDNTYDRAIGNTIAQRHNGSFELIMIPEKDQNIDYYYSIMHISSGDYITLPEVSELCFMVPRSGLKSLFWVLIDPYDAFAWIAFGVTVFLVSLVLTCFGESLRHYSVGLVVLEILMSVVNGPTHKFVGPFESRIIGMFLLLCIVLISGYQSLVISFMSAPRYEPELDTVQQINDTCYFPHALYMSNLGLIFKNTYDVLVEDLSLEDAWQRKMCELMPCSETKVINVNSEGEPTEHLQGLGVFSDEELELVKLQQKYFRYSKARIQSQISLYQVSFDSPVRPLVERYTRAFIEGQLYYYPVLKKSKPSSVEYSPKDKLVENTGPGDLMIIWVIYVFGILNKIEENSSC
;
A
#
# COMPACT_ATOMS: atom_id res chain seq x y z
N MET A 1 -12.13 -34.30 56.24
CA MET A 1 -10.91 -34.28 55.41
C MET A 1 -10.61 -32.83 55.11
N ALA A 2 -9.68 -32.21 55.83
CA ALA A 2 -9.26 -30.83 55.62
C ALA A 2 -8.04 -30.84 54.70
N GLY A 3 -8.29 -30.75 53.40
CA GLY A 3 -7.24 -30.57 52.39
C GLY A 3 -7.26 -29.12 51.94
N THR A 4 -6.15 -28.40 52.10
CA THR A 4 -5.94 -27.09 51.48
C THR A 4 -5.56 -27.31 50.03
N TRP A 5 -6.41 -26.88 49.11
CA TRP A 5 -6.12 -26.89 47.69
C TRP A 5 -5.27 -25.67 47.35
N LEU A 6 -4.10 -25.89 46.74
CA LEU A 6 -3.23 -24.84 46.24
C LEU A 6 -3.42 -24.79 44.72
N ILE A 7 -3.81 -23.62 44.21
CA ILE A 7 -3.90 -23.41 42.76
C ILE A 7 -2.53 -22.91 42.32
N HIS A 8 -1.84 -23.72 41.55
CA HIS A 8 -0.61 -23.32 40.88
C HIS A 8 -0.99 -22.53 39.62
N HIS A 9 -1.00 -21.20 39.73
CA HIS A 9 -0.97 -20.33 38.57
C HIS A 9 0.50 -20.04 38.21
N PHE A 10 0.84 -20.15 36.93
CA PHE A 10 2.20 -20.19 36.39
C PHE A 10 3.25 -19.35 37.15
N MET A 11 4.12 -20.04 37.90
CA MET A 11 5.41 -19.59 38.48
C MET A 11 5.44 -18.38 39.45
N GLN A 12 4.34 -17.95 40.11
CA GLN A 12 4.35 -17.10 41.34
C GLN A 12 2.92 -16.90 41.93
N PRO A 13 2.80 -16.40 43.18
CA PRO A 13 2.72 -17.17 44.43
C PRO A 13 1.46 -18.07 44.55
N ASN A 14 1.51 -19.04 45.46
CA ASN A 14 0.41 -20.00 45.67
C ASN A 14 -0.84 -19.31 46.21
N TYR A 15 -1.91 -19.25 45.43
CA TYR A 15 -3.21 -18.84 45.93
C TYR A 15 -3.90 -20.03 46.59
N THR A 16 -4.35 -19.85 47.84
CA THR A 16 -5.34 -20.74 48.43
C THR A 16 -6.70 -20.48 47.78
N LEU A 17 -7.58 -21.48 47.76
CA LEU A 17 -8.94 -21.31 47.22
C LEU A 17 -9.67 -20.11 47.86
N ASP A 18 -9.50 -19.91 49.18
CA ASP A 18 -10.07 -18.78 49.91
C ASP A 18 -9.49 -17.42 49.48
N SER A 19 -8.20 -17.38 49.10
CA SER A 19 -7.57 -16.16 48.58
C SER A 19 -8.04 -15.82 47.17
N PHE A 20 -8.38 -16.83 46.36
CA PHE A 20 -8.92 -16.63 45.02
C PHE A 20 -10.33 -16.00 45.07
N GLU A 21 -11.18 -16.42 46.00
CA GLU A 21 -12.50 -15.78 46.21
C GLU A 21 -12.38 -14.32 46.66
N GLN A 22 -11.29 -13.96 47.33
CA GLN A 22 -11.03 -12.60 47.81
C GLN A 22 -10.30 -11.73 46.78
N PHE A 23 -9.75 -12.31 45.72
CA PHE A 23 -8.95 -11.59 44.71
C PHE A 23 -9.73 -10.44 44.05
N GLU A 24 -11.03 -10.63 43.79
CA GLU A 24 -11.88 -9.56 43.25
C GLU A 24 -12.09 -8.38 44.20
N ARG A 25 -11.81 -8.54 45.50
CA ARG A 25 -11.92 -7.47 46.50
C ARG A 25 -10.57 -6.83 46.78
N ASP A 26 -9.52 -7.65 46.88
CA ASP A 26 -8.15 -7.24 47.16
C ASP A 26 -7.18 -8.17 46.42
N MET A 27 -6.41 -7.61 45.51
CA MET A 27 -5.41 -8.32 44.71
C MET A 27 -4.08 -8.50 45.45
N GLN A 28 -3.94 -7.98 46.69
CA GLN A 28 -2.79 -8.21 47.56
C GLN A 28 -1.44 -7.81 46.94
N GLY A 29 -1.42 -6.72 46.17
CA GLY A 29 -0.23 -6.24 45.47
C GLY A 29 0.05 -6.95 44.15
N TYR A 30 -0.88 -7.76 43.63
CA TYR A 30 -0.74 -8.38 42.30
C TYR A 30 -0.41 -7.34 41.23
N ARG A 31 0.47 -7.72 40.30
CA ARG A 31 0.88 -6.89 39.17
C ARG A 31 0.18 -7.36 37.92
N ILE A 32 -0.77 -6.56 37.45
CA ILE A 32 -1.49 -6.77 36.21
C ILE A 32 -0.60 -6.36 35.04
N VAL A 33 -0.32 -7.28 34.13
CA VAL A 33 0.48 -7.05 32.92
C VAL A 33 -0.42 -7.06 31.69
N PHE A 34 -0.51 -5.91 31.02
CA PHE A 34 -1.24 -5.75 29.76
C PHE A 34 -0.28 -5.61 28.59
N LEU A 35 -0.46 -6.46 27.56
CA LEU A 35 0.27 -6.34 26.31
C LEU A 35 -0.58 -5.64 25.24
N SER A 36 -0.07 -4.57 24.66
CA SER A 36 -0.66 -4.02 23.42
C SER A 36 0.09 -4.60 22.22
N THR A 37 -0.58 -5.39 21.39
CA THR A 37 0.01 -5.88 20.14
C THR A 37 0.06 -4.81 19.04
N ASP A 38 -0.60 -3.68 19.26
CA ASP A 38 -0.64 -2.54 18.35
C ASP A 38 0.12 -1.38 19.01
N TYR A 39 1.43 -1.32 18.71
CA TYR A 39 2.37 -0.34 19.25
C TYR A 39 2.04 1.10 18.84
N MET A 40 1.22 1.27 17.80
CA MET A 40 0.81 2.55 17.23
C MET A 40 -0.56 3.01 17.72
N ARG A 41 -1.28 2.19 18.49
CA ARG A 41 -2.57 2.53 19.06
C ARG A 41 -2.44 3.44 20.29
N ASP A 42 -3.38 4.37 20.43
CA ASP A 42 -3.51 5.14 21.66
C ASP A 42 -3.92 4.23 22.83
N ASN A 43 -3.00 4.00 23.75
CA ASN A 43 -3.22 3.12 24.90
C ASN A 43 -3.77 3.87 26.14
N THR A 44 -4.24 5.12 25.99
CA THR A 44 -4.75 5.92 27.11
C THR A 44 -5.96 5.28 27.76
N TYR A 45 -6.86 4.68 26.97
CA TYR A 45 -8.03 3.97 27.47
C TYR A 45 -7.63 2.75 28.31
N ASP A 46 -6.68 1.94 27.82
CA ASP A 46 -6.23 0.73 28.51
C ASP A 46 -5.51 1.06 29.81
N ARG A 47 -4.67 2.11 29.80
CA ARG A 47 -4.03 2.64 31.01
C ARG A 47 -5.05 3.12 32.03
N ALA A 48 -6.12 3.77 31.61
CA ALA A 48 -7.15 4.27 32.52
C ALA A 48 -7.89 3.12 33.22
N ILE A 49 -8.25 2.07 32.48
CA ILE A 49 -8.88 0.86 33.05
C ILE A 49 -7.91 0.15 34.00
N GLY A 50 -6.71 -0.18 33.51
CA GLY A 50 -5.71 -0.92 34.29
C GLY A 50 -5.35 -0.22 35.61
N ASN A 51 -5.10 1.09 35.56
CA ASN A 51 -4.82 1.88 36.76
C ASN A 51 -6.03 1.95 37.71
N THR A 52 -7.25 2.02 37.19
CA THR A 52 -8.46 2.05 38.03
C THR A 52 -8.64 0.73 38.77
N ILE A 53 -8.42 -0.40 38.09
CA ILE A 53 -8.47 -1.73 38.71
C ILE A 53 -7.38 -1.83 39.79
N ALA A 54 -6.14 -1.50 39.45
CA ALA A 54 -5.01 -1.54 40.37
C ALA A 54 -5.24 -0.70 41.63
N GLN A 55 -5.71 0.54 41.47
CA GLN A 55 -5.96 1.45 42.60
C GLN A 55 -7.11 1.00 43.50
N ARG A 56 -8.18 0.43 42.93
CA ARG A 56 -9.37 0.05 43.71
C ARG A 56 -9.24 -1.30 44.39
N HIS A 57 -8.40 -2.18 43.84
CA HIS A 57 -8.23 -3.55 44.34
C HIS A 57 -6.81 -3.79 44.85
N ASN A 58 -6.10 -2.75 45.30
CA ASN A 58 -4.79 -2.87 45.95
C ASN A 58 -3.78 -3.71 45.14
N GLY A 59 -3.62 -3.39 43.86
CA GLY A 59 -2.63 -4.01 42.97
C GLY A 59 -1.81 -2.96 42.21
N SER A 60 -1.05 -3.41 41.22
CA SER A 60 -0.28 -2.57 40.31
C SER A 60 -0.60 -2.91 38.86
N PHE A 61 -0.39 -1.95 37.96
CA PHE A 61 -0.66 -2.11 36.52
C PHE A 61 0.58 -1.75 35.72
N GLU A 62 0.90 -2.58 34.75
CA GLU A 62 2.00 -2.39 33.82
C GLU A 62 1.53 -2.63 32.39
N LEU A 63 1.88 -1.68 31.51
CA LEU A 63 1.65 -1.80 30.09
C LEU A 63 2.99 -2.11 29.41
N ILE A 64 3.02 -3.21 28.66
CA ILE A 64 4.15 -3.63 27.85
C ILE A 64 3.75 -3.65 26.37
N MET A 65 4.73 -3.41 25.49
CA MET A 65 4.54 -3.46 24.02
C MET A 65 5.28 -4.62 23.38
N ILE A 66 6.39 -5.03 23.98
CA ILE A 66 7.19 -6.17 23.54
C ILE A 66 7.28 -7.13 24.74
N PRO A 67 6.83 -8.38 24.60
CA PRO A 67 6.97 -9.34 25.68
C PRO A 67 8.45 -9.67 25.88
N GLU A 68 8.98 -9.40 27.08
CA GLU A 68 10.29 -9.93 27.45
C GLU A 68 10.21 -11.44 27.69
N LYS A 69 11.33 -12.13 27.49
CA LYS A 69 11.43 -13.57 27.76
C LYS A 69 11.02 -13.85 29.21
N ASP A 70 10.04 -14.74 29.38
CA ASP A 70 9.46 -15.16 30.67
C ASP A 70 8.51 -14.15 31.38
N GLN A 71 8.03 -13.10 30.70
CA GLN A 71 6.95 -12.27 31.24
C GLN A 71 5.57 -12.92 31.06
N ASN A 72 4.83 -13.04 32.17
CA ASN A 72 3.44 -13.48 32.16
C ASN A 72 2.51 -12.32 31.78
N ILE A 73 1.70 -12.51 30.74
CA ILE A 73 0.72 -11.54 30.26
C ILE A 73 -0.67 -11.93 30.80
N ASP A 74 -1.34 -11.03 31.51
CA ASP A 74 -2.68 -11.30 32.05
C ASP A 74 -3.77 -11.16 30.99
N TYR A 75 -3.65 -10.11 30.18
CA TYR A 75 -4.52 -9.86 29.04
C TYR A 75 -3.82 -9.00 27.99
N TYR A 76 -4.28 -9.09 26.75
CA TYR A 76 -3.72 -8.30 25.67
C TYR A 76 -4.79 -7.76 24.74
N TYR A 77 -4.47 -6.64 24.10
CA TYR A 77 -5.29 -6.08 23.03
C TYR A 77 -5.02 -6.86 21.75
N SER A 78 -6.07 -7.29 21.05
CA SER A 78 -5.96 -7.83 19.70
C SER A 78 -7.14 -7.37 18.85
N ILE A 79 -6.84 -7.04 17.61
CA ILE A 79 -7.86 -6.77 16.57
C ILE A 79 -8.31 -8.08 15.94
N MET A 80 -7.47 -9.10 15.99
CA MET A 80 -7.69 -10.39 15.34
C MET A 80 -8.04 -11.46 16.37
N HIS A 81 -9.07 -12.26 16.08
CA HIS A 81 -9.50 -13.42 16.89
C HIS A 81 -8.52 -14.60 16.74
N ILE A 82 -7.28 -14.44 17.23
CA ILE A 82 -6.17 -15.32 16.83
C ILE A 82 -6.12 -16.62 17.64
N SER A 83 -6.75 -16.72 18.83
CA SER A 83 -6.57 -17.91 19.66
C SER A 83 -7.73 -18.27 20.58
N SER A 84 -7.62 -19.41 21.24
CA SER A 84 -8.53 -19.86 22.28
C SER A 84 -8.38 -18.98 23.52
N GLY A 85 -9.37 -18.14 23.77
CA GLY A 85 -9.45 -17.28 24.95
C GLY A 85 -10.81 -16.61 24.99
N ASP A 86 -11.14 -16.02 26.13
CA ASP A 86 -12.37 -15.26 26.25
C ASP A 86 -12.10 -13.80 25.87
N TYR A 87 -13.04 -13.26 25.10
CA TYR A 87 -12.92 -11.95 24.50
C TYR A 87 -13.85 -10.96 25.22
N ILE A 88 -13.28 -9.82 25.60
CA ILE A 88 -14.03 -8.69 26.16
C ILE A 88 -14.06 -7.61 25.08
N THR A 89 -15.26 -7.24 24.63
CA THR A 89 -15.44 -6.24 23.58
C THR A 89 -15.06 -4.85 24.04
N LEU A 90 -14.29 -4.14 23.23
CA LEU A 90 -13.97 -2.73 23.42
C LEU A 90 -14.96 -1.86 22.63
N PRO A 91 -15.13 -0.58 23.00
CA PRO A 91 -15.98 0.35 22.25
C PRO A 91 -15.34 0.80 20.93
N GLU A 92 -14.05 0.50 20.73
CA GLU A 92 -13.29 0.87 19.54
C GLU A 92 -13.53 -0.12 18.40
N VAL A 93 -13.63 0.43 17.19
CA VAL A 93 -13.68 -0.34 15.95
C VAL A 93 -12.38 -0.08 15.21
N SER A 94 -11.65 -1.14 14.89
CA SER A 94 -10.42 -1.07 14.12
C SER A 94 -10.63 -1.63 12.71
N GLU A 95 -9.88 -1.08 11.76
CA GLU A 95 -9.87 -1.54 10.38
C GLU A 95 -8.51 -2.14 10.07
N LEU A 96 -8.48 -3.11 9.16
CA LEU A 96 -7.23 -3.68 8.65
C LEU A 96 -6.91 -3.03 7.31
N CYS A 97 -5.72 -2.44 7.24
CA CYS A 97 -5.16 -1.76 6.09
C CYS A 97 -4.10 -2.63 5.43
N PHE A 98 -3.99 -2.52 4.10
CA PHE A 98 -2.89 -3.13 3.37
C PHE A 98 -1.73 -2.16 3.28
N MET A 99 -0.54 -2.59 3.69
CA MET A 99 0.71 -1.97 3.27
C MET A 99 1.17 -2.62 1.98
N VAL A 100 1.29 -1.80 0.95
CA VAL A 100 1.62 -2.22 -0.41
C VAL A 100 2.88 -1.52 -0.89
N PRO A 101 3.68 -2.14 -1.77
CA PRO A 101 4.81 -1.48 -2.39
C PRO A 101 4.32 -0.26 -3.17
N ARG A 102 5.06 0.84 -3.09
CA ARG A 102 4.86 1.99 -3.98
C ARG A 102 5.11 1.56 -5.42
N SER A 103 4.35 2.14 -6.32
CA SER A 103 4.52 1.93 -7.76
C SER A 103 5.92 2.35 -8.21
N GLY A 104 6.51 1.55 -9.09
CA GLY A 104 7.78 1.89 -9.74
C GLY A 104 7.58 3.04 -10.73
N LEU A 105 8.68 3.71 -11.07
CA LEU A 105 8.71 4.65 -12.18
C LEU A 105 8.45 3.89 -13.48
N LYS A 106 7.58 4.42 -14.35
CA LYS A 106 7.41 3.89 -15.69
C LYS A 106 8.71 4.12 -16.47
N SER A 107 9.14 3.12 -17.24
CA SER A 107 10.23 3.31 -18.21
C SER A 107 9.86 4.41 -19.21
N LEU A 108 10.84 5.23 -19.60
CA LEU A 108 10.68 6.29 -20.59
C LEU A 108 10.03 5.78 -21.89
N PHE A 109 10.34 4.57 -22.31
CA PHE A 109 9.76 3.97 -23.52
C PHE A 109 8.24 3.85 -23.42
N TRP A 110 7.74 3.36 -22.28
CA TRP A 110 6.31 3.28 -22.03
C TRP A 110 5.70 4.67 -21.96
N VAL A 111 6.39 5.65 -21.36
CA VAL A 111 5.95 7.05 -21.29
C VAL A 111 5.82 7.70 -22.68
N LEU A 112 6.60 7.27 -23.67
CA LEU A 112 6.50 7.75 -25.06
C LEU A 112 5.33 7.13 -25.83
N ILE A 113 4.90 5.90 -25.49
CA ILE A 113 3.76 5.24 -26.15
C ILE A 113 2.42 5.60 -25.49
N ASP A 114 2.43 5.82 -24.18
CA ASP A 114 1.28 6.22 -23.33
C ASP A 114 0.49 7.49 -23.78
N PRO A 115 1.04 8.50 -24.50
CA PRO A 115 0.31 9.71 -24.86
C PRO A 115 -0.95 9.45 -25.68
N TYR A 116 -0.94 8.36 -26.44
CA TYR A 116 -2.10 7.91 -27.19
C TYR A 116 -2.53 6.54 -26.72
N ASP A 117 -3.84 6.41 -26.47
CA ASP A 117 -4.44 5.11 -26.14
C ASP A 117 -4.21 4.11 -27.27
N ALA A 118 -4.24 2.82 -26.94
CA ALA A 118 -4.15 1.73 -27.92
C ALA A 118 -5.13 1.91 -29.08
N PHE A 119 -6.34 2.42 -28.81
CA PHE A 119 -7.33 2.72 -29.83
C PHE A 119 -6.85 3.76 -30.85
N ALA A 120 -6.17 4.82 -30.40
CA ALA A 120 -5.65 5.87 -31.28
C ALA A 120 -4.51 5.34 -32.18
N TRP A 121 -3.60 4.52 -31.63
CA TRP A 121 -2.56 3.86 -32.42
C TRP A 121 -3.15 2.91 -33.48
N ILE A 122 -4.14 2.11 -33.10
CA ILE A 122 -4.85 1.22 -34.02
C ILE A 122 -5.56 2.03 -35.09
N ALA A 123 -6.30 3.08 -34.72
CA ALA A 123 -7.02 3.94 -35.66
C ALA A 123 -6.05 4.60 -36.66
N PHE A 124 -4.90 5.09 -36.19
CA PHE A 124 -3.86 5.64 -37.06
C PHE A 124 -3.34 4.59 -38.05
N GLY A 125 -2.98 3.40 -37.58
CA GLY A 125 -2.53 2.30 -38.46
C GLY A 125 -3.57 1.89 -39.49
N VAL A 126 -4.84 1.79 -39.08
CA VAL A 126 -5.97 1.50 -39.98
C VAL A 126 -6.16 2.61 -41.01
N THR A 127 -6.03 3.89 -40.62
CA THR A 127 -6.16 5.00 -41.57
C THR A 127 -5.04 5.00 -42.60
N VAL A 128 -3.79 4.74 -42.21
CA VAL A 128 -2.66 4.57 -43.14
C VAL A 128 -2.98 3.47 -44.13
N PHE A 129 -3.39 2.30 -43.64
CA PHE A 129 -3.71 1.16 -44.49
C PHE A 129 -4.86 1.44 -45.47
N LEU A 130 -5.95 2.09 -45.01
CA LEU A 130 -7.08 2.46 -45.86
C LEU A 130 -6.68 3.48 -46.92
N VAL A 131 -5.89 4.49 -46.57
CA VAL A 131 -5.37 5.47 -47.54
C VAL A 131 -4.46 4.79 -48.56
N SER A 132 -3.59 3.88 -48.14
CA SER A 132 -2.77 3.08 -49.05
C SER A 132 -3.62 2.25 -50.01
N LEU A 133 -4.67 1.59 -49.52
CA LEU A 133 -5.58 0.79 -50.35
C LEU A 133 -6.29 1.68 -51.37
N VAL A 134 -6.82 2.83 -50.94
CA VAL A 134 -7.49 3.80 -51.84
C VAL A 134 -6.53 4.29 -52.92
N LEU A 135 -5.27 4.60 -52.58
CA LEU A 135 -4.26 5.03 -53.55
C LEU A 135 -3.83 3.90 -54.49
N THR A 136 -3.73 2.66 -54.02
CA THR A 136 -3.43 1.52 -54.90
C THR A 136 -4.60 1.20 -55.85
N CYS A 137 -5.85 1.36 -55.43
CA CYS A 137 -7.02 1.10 -56.26
C CYS A 137 -7.34 2.22 -57.25
N PHE A 138 -7.24 3.48 -56.84
CA PHE A 138 -7.70 4.64 -57.60
C PHE A 138 -6.58 5.59 -58.05
N GLY A 139 -5.33 5.35 -57.63
CA GLY A 139 -4.18 6.15 -58.04
C GLY A 139 -3.80 5.91 -59.50
N GLU A 140 -3.25 6.94 -60.15
CA GLU A 140 -2.68 6.85 -61.49
C GLU A 140 -1.21 6.44 -61.43
N SER A 141 -0.44 6.98 -60.48
CA SER A 141 0.98 6.70 -60.29
C SER A 141 1.20 5.55 -59.32
N LEU A 142 0.41 5.49 -58.23
CA LEU A 142 0.63 4.54 -57.13
C LEU A 142 -0.02 3.16 -57.34
N ARG A 143 -0.89 3.02 -58.34
CA ARG A 143 -1.58 1.76 -58.67
C ARG A 143 -0.65 0.62 -59.10
N HIS A 144 0.52 0.93 -59.64
CA HIS A 144 1.48 -0.08 -60.11
C HIS A 144 2.36 -0.64 -58.98
N TYR A 145 2.29 -0.06 -57.77
CA TYR A 145 3.03 -0.50 -56.60
C TYR A 145 2.20 -1.44 -55.73
N SER A 146 2.86 -2.35 -55.04
CA SER A 146 2.22 -3.17 -54.01
C SER A 146 1.77 -2.28 -52.85
N VAL A 147 0.65 -2.64 -52.19
CA VAL A 147 0.10 -1.88 -51.07
C VAL A 147 1.15 -1.64 -49.98
N GLY A 148 2.05 -2.60 -49.73
CA GLY A 148 3.14 -2.45 -48.75
C GLY A 148 4.14 -1.34 -49.10
N LEU A 149 4.51 -1.19 -50.37
CA LEU A 149 5.38 -0.09 -50.82
C LEU A 149 4.67 1.26 -50.70
N VAL A 150 3.36 1.31 -50.97
CA VAL A 150 2.55 2.52 -50.80
C VAL A 150 2.42 2.91 -49.31
N VAL A 151 2.24 1.94 -48.41
CA VAL A 151 2.26 2.17 -46.95
C VAL A 151 3.59 2.78 -46.52
N LEU A 152 4.71 2.22 -46.99
CA LEU A 152 6.05 2.70 -46.64
C LEU A 152 6.31 4.11 -47.17
N GLU A 153 5.90 4.40 -48.41
CA GLU A 153 5.99 5.73 -49.02
C GLU A 153 5.15 6.76 -48.24
N ILE A 154 3.94 6.40 -47.80
CA ILE A 154 3.10 7.25 -46.95
C ILE A 154 3.77 7.51 -45.61
N LEU A 155 4.30 6.49 -44.95
CA LEU A 155 5.00 6.64 -43.66
C LEU A 155 6.25 7.52 -43.82
N MET A 156 7.03 7.33 -44.88
CA MET A 156 8.16 8.21 -45.19
C MET A 156 7.70 9.64 -45.46
N SER A 157 6.57 9.81 -46.15
CA SER A 157 5.98 11.13 -46.41
C SER A 157 5.58 11.86 -45.12
N VAL A 158 5.13 11.13 -44.10
CA VAL A 158 4.79 11.68 -42.79
C VAL A 158 6.04 12.08 -41.99
N VAL A 159 7.13 11.32 -42.09
CA VAL A 159 8.35 11.55 -41.29
C VAL A 159 9.30 12.56 -41.94
N ASN A 160 9.59 12.40 -43.23
CA ASN A 160 10.61 13.15 -43.96
C ASN A 160 10.03 14.06 -45.06
N GLY A 161 8.71 14.02 -45.28
CA GLY A 161 8.07 14.66 -46.42
C GLY A 161 8.06 13.79 -47.69
N PRO A 162 7.28 14.18 -48.71
CA PRO A 162 7.05 13.36 -49.89
C PRO A 162 8.33 13.16 -50.72
N THR A 163 8.69 11.90 -50.96
CA THR A 163 9.88 11.49 -51.71
C THR A 163 9.64 11.41 -53.22
N HIS A 164 8.41 11.10 -53.65
CA HIS A 164 8.03 11.00 -55.06
C HIS A 164 7.08 12.13 -55.50
N LYS A 165 7.13 12.52 -56.78
CA LYS A 165 6.20 13.49 -57.37
C LYS A 165 4.90 12.80 -57.78
N PHE A 166 3.79 13.15 -57.13
CA PHE A 166 2.46 12.65 -57.49
C PHE A 166 1.95 13.32 -58.77
N VAL A 167 1.58 12.52 -59.78
CA VAL A 167 1.15 13.01 -61.10
C VAL A 167 -0.36 13.28 -61.13
N GLY A 168 -1.14 12.48 -60.40
CA GLY A 168 -2.60 12.57 -60.40
C GLY A 168 -3.15 13.67 -59.46
N PRO A 169 -4.15 14.48 -59.88
CA PRO A 169 -4.77 15.49 -59.02
C PRO A 169 -5.56 14.88 -57.85
N PHE A 170 -6.05 13.64 -57.99
CA PHE A 170 -6.71 12.89 -56.92
C PHE A 170 -5.70 12.44 -55.84
N GLU A 171 -4.59 11.82 -56.24
CA GLU A 171 -3.52 11.36 -55.34
C GLU A 171 -2.97 12.53 -54.51
N SER A 172 -2.66 13.65 -55.18
CA SER A 172 -2.13 14.85 -54.52
C SER A 172 -3.08 15.41 -53.47
N ARG A 173 -4.40 15.40 -53.73
CA ARG A 173 -5.41 15.87 -52.75
C ARG A 173 -5.54 14.94 -51.55
N ILE A 174 -5.61 13.62 -51.77
CA ILE A 174 -5.75 12.65 -50.68
C ILE A 174 -4.51 12.65 -49.79
N ILE A 175 -3.32 12.62 -50.39
CA ILE A 175 -2.06 12.67 -49.64
C ILE A 175 -1.91 14.00 -48.92
N GLY A 176 -2.24 15.12 -49.57
CA GLY A 176 -2.21 16.44 -48.93
C GLY A 176 -3.13 16.54 -47.70
N MET A 177 -4.37 16.03 -47.80
CA MET A 177 -5.31 15.99 -46.68
C MET A 177 -4.84 15.05 -45.56
N PHE A 178 -4.28 13.89 -45.91
CA PHE A 178 -3.72 12.95 -44.96
C PHE A 178 -2.52 13.56 -44.23
N LEU A 179 -1.60 14.22 -44.94
CA LEU A 179 -0.45 14.91 -44.35
C LEU A 179 -0.89 16.05 -43.43
N LEU A 180 -1.91 16.84 -43.80
CA LEU A 180 -2.48 17.86 -42.92
C LEU A 180 -3.02 17.25 -41.61
N LEU A 181 -3.73 16.12 -41.69
CA LEU A 181 -4.20 15.40 -40.52
C LEU A 181 -3.05 14.85 -39.67
N CYS A 182 -2.00 14.31 -40.31
CA CYS A 182 -0.80 13.85 -39.63
C CYS A 182 -0.06 14.99 -38.92
N ILE A 183 0.02 16.19 -39.49
CA ILE A 183 0.63 17.35 -38.84
C ILE A 183 -0.08 17.67 -37.52
N VAL A 184 -1.41 17.66 -37.52
CA VAL A 184 -2.21 17.88 -36.30
C VAL A 184 -1.98 16.76 -35.28
N LEU A 185 -1.97 15.49 -35.72
CA LEU A 185 -1.72 14.36 -34.83
C LEU A 185 -0.31 14.36 -34.24
N ILE A 186 0.71 14.72 -35.03
CA ILE A 186 2.09 14.83 -34.56
C ILE A 186 2.21 16.00 -33.59
N SER A 187 1.64 17.16 -33.90
CA SER A 187 1.73 18.31 -32.97
C SER A 187 1.03 18.01 -31.64
N GLY A 188 -0.13 17.33 -31.68
CA GLY A 188 -0.82 16.84 -30.50
C GLY A 188 0.03 15.86 -29.69
N TYR A 189 0.59 14.86 -30.35
CA TYR A 189 1.48 13.88 -29.72
C TYR A 189 2.69 14.54 -29.06
N GLN A 190 3.39 15.44 -29.78
CA GLN A 190 4.54 16.16 -29.24
C GLN A 190 4.16 16.98 -28.00
N SER A 191 3.01 17.66 -28.01
CA SER A 191 2.53 18.41 -26.85
C SER A 191 2.26 17.53 -25.62
N LEU A 192 1.69 16.33 -25.83
CA LEU A 192 1.42 15.37 -24.77
C LEU A 192 2.71 14.73 -24.25
N VAL A 193 3.64 14.38 -25.13
CA VAL A 193 4.96 13.87 -24.73
C VAL A 193 5.68 14.90 -23.84
N ILE A 194 5.70 16.18 -24.23
CA ILE A 194 6.32 17.23 -23.39
C ILE A 194 5.63 17.30 -22.02
N SER A 195 4.30 17.25 -21.98
CA SER A 195 3.54 17.23 -20.72
C SER A 195 3.79 15.96 -19.90
N PHE A 196 4.05 14.83 -20.53
CA PHE A 196 4.31 13.56 -19.84
C PHE A 196 5.74 13.50 -19.30
N MET A 197 6.67 14.20 -19.95
CA MET A 197 8.06 14.34 -19.53
C MET A 197 8.25 15.39 -18.43
N SER A 198 7.30 16.31 -18.23
CA SER A 198 7.41 17.35 -17.20
C SER A 198 7.14 16.84 -15.78
N ALA A 199 6.63 15.62 -15.60
CA ALA A 199 6.37 15.02 -14.29
C ALA A 199 6.65 13.52 -14.30
N PRO A 200 7.25 12.95 -13.24
CA PRO A 200 7.49 11.52 -13.17
C PRO A 200 6.17 10.75 -13.20
N ARG A 201 6.10 9.75 -14.07
CA ARG A 201 4.96 8.84 -14.19
C ARG A 201 5.28 7.52 -13.50
N TYR A 202 4.35 7.05 -12.70
CA TYR A 202 4.46 5.79 -11.98
C TYR A 202 3.49 4.76 -12.56
N GLU A 203 3.78 3.48 -12.30
CA GLU A 203 2.83 2.39 -12.53
C GLU A 203 1.54 2.59 -11.74
N PRO A 204 0.40 2.00 -12.17
CA PRO A 204 -0.85 2.13 -11.43
C PRO A 204 -0.70 1.64 -10.00
N GLU A 205 -1.23 2.42 -9.07
CA GLU A 205 -1.20 2.12 -7.65
C GLU A 205 -2.12 0.94 -7.30
N LEU A 206 -1.66 0.09 -6.36
CA LEU A 206 -2.43 -1.05 -5.84
C LEU A 206 -3.49 -0.57 -4.84
N ASP A 207 -4.64 -0.12 -5.33
CA ASP A 207 -5.72 0.49 -4.53
C ASP A 207 -6.98 -0.37 -4.39
N THR A 208 -7.03 -1.54 -5.03
CA THR A 208 -8.17 -2.46 -4.93
C THR A 208 -7.75 -3.82 -4.38
N VAL A 209 -8.64 -4.47 -3.62
CA VAL A 209 -8.38 -5.80 -3.03
C VAL A 209 -8.04 -6.83 -4.11
N GLN A 210 -8.70 -6.76 -5.27
CA GLN A 210 -8.43 -7.63 -6.42
C GLN A 210 -6.99 -7.47 -6.92
N GLN A 211 -6.56 -6.22 -7.19
CA GLN A 211 -5.21 -5.94 -7.67
C GLN A 211 -4.13 -6.37 -6.67
N ILE A 212 -4.38 -6.13 -5.38
CA ILE A 212 -3.51 -6.57 -4.30
C ILE A 212 -3.41 -8.09 -4.31
N ASN A 213 -4.53 -8.81 -4.34
CA ASN A 213 -4.52 -10.27 -4.34
C ASN A 213 -3.82 -10.89 -5.56
N ASP A 214 -3.92 -10.24 -6.72
CA ASP A 214 -3.27 -10.72 -7.95
C ASP A 214 -1.77 -10.41 -8.02
N THR A 215 -1.31 -9.33 -7.36
CA THR A 215 0.06 -8.81 -7.52
C THR A 215 0.96 -9.05 -6.31
N CYS A 216 0.40 -8.97 -5.10
CA CYS A 216 1.15 -9.03 -3.85
C CYS A 216 1.50 -10.45 -3.43
N TYR A 217 2.56 -10.57 -2.62
CA TYR A 217 2.91 -11.76 -1.86
C TYR A 217 2.72 -11.51 -0.36
N PHE A 218 1.95 -12.37 0.31
CA PHE A 218 1.67 -12.26 1.74
C PHE A 218 2.42 -13.32 2.55
N PRO A 219 2.81 -13.03 3.80
CA PRO A 219 3.32 -14.07 4.68
C PRO A 219 2.22 -15.11 4.93
N HIS A 220 2.57 -16.39 4.88
CA HIS A 220 1.64 -17.45 5.20
C HIS A 220 1.34 -17.43 6.72
N ALA A 221 0.20 -16.86 7.06
CA ALA A 221 -0.28 -16.73 8.42
C ALA A 221 -1.52 -17.62 8.63
N LEU A 222 -1.39 -18.62 9.50
CA LEU A 222 -2.50 -19.51 9.89
C LEU A 222 -3.73 -18.72 10.38
N TYR A 223 -3.50 -17.60 11.08
CA TYR A 223 -4.57 -16.75 11.57
C TYR A 223 -5.32 -15.99 10.45
N MET A 224 -4.65 -15.59 9.37
CA MET A 224 -5.32 -14.95 8.23
C MET A 224 -6.25 -15.93 7.53
N SER A 225 -5.81 -17.18 7.37
CA SER A 225 -6.63 -18.27 6.83
C SER A 225 -7.89 -18.52 7.70
N ASN A 226 -7.74 -18.50 9.03
CA ASN A 226 -8.87 -18.63 9.96
C ASN A 226 -9.90 -17.50 9.85
N LEU A 227 -9.47 -16.30 9.44
CA LEU A 227 -10.36 -15.16 9.15
C LEU A 227 -11.00 -15.25 7.75
N GLY A 228 -10.75 -16.32 7.00
CA GLY A 228 -11.23 -16.49 5.62
C GLY A 228 -10.48 -15.63 4.60
N LEU A 229 -9.35 -15.02 5.01
CA LEU A 229 -8.49 -14.22 4.13
C LEU A 229 -7.48 -15.14 3.45
N ILE A 230 -7.88 -15.68 2.30
CA ILE A 230 -7.02 -16.55 1.48
C ILE A 230 -6.45 -15.71 0.34
N PHE A 231 -5.16 -15.37 0.46
CA PHE A 231 -4.42 -14.69 -0.59
C PHE A 231 -3.88 -15.70 -1.61
N LYS A 232 -3.85 -15.29 -2.88
CA LYS A 232 -3.43 -16.12 -4.01
C LYS A 232 -1.95 -16.49 -3.93
N ASN A 233 -1.10 -15.54 -3.53
CA ASN A 233 0.34 -15.75 -3.41
C ASN A 233 0.76 -15.58 -1.95
N THR A 234 1.25 -16.67 -1.36
CA THR A 234 1.78 -16.68 0.02
C THR A 234 3.21 -17.22 0.06
N TYR A 235 3.99 -16.81 1.06
CA TYR A 235 5.34 -17.32 1.30
C TYR A 235 5.52 -17.79 2.75
N ASP A 236 6.29 -18.87 2.94
CA ASP A 236 6.50 -19.52 4.24
C ASP A 236 7.79 -19.09 4.96
N VAL A 237 8.67 -18.33 4.30
CA VAL A 237 10.02 -18.02 4.80
C VAL A 237 9.98 -16.88 5.82
N LEU A 238 10.57 -17.10 7.01
CA LEU A 238 10.87 -16.05 7.99
C LEU A 238 11.81 -15.03 7.34
N VAL A 239 11.30 -13.83 7.10
CA VAL A 239 12.02 -12.72 6.47
C VAL A 239 12.90 -12.04 7.53
N GLU A 240 13.88 -12.74 8.10
CA GLU A 240 14.77 -12.13 9.09
C GLU A 240 15.87 -11.25 8.45
N ASP A 241 16.15 -11.40 7.15
CA ASP A 241 17.29 -10.71 6.48
C ASP A 241 16.95 -10.00 5.15
N LEU A 242 15.67 -9.83 4.74
CA LEU A 242 15.41 -9.06 3.51
C LEU A 242 15.54 -7.56 3.77
N SER A 243 16.29 -6.90 2.89
CA SER A 243 16.26 -5.45 2.80
C SER A 243 14.87 -4.95 2.37
N LEU A 244 14.50 -3.74 2.77
CA LEU A 244 13.25 -3.08 2.34
C LEU A 244 13.13 -2.98 0.82
N GLU A 245 14.27 -2.84 0.12
CA GLU A 245 14.31 -2.79 -1.33
C GLU A 245 13.99 -4.15 -1.96
N ASP A 246 14.55 -5.24 -1.43
CA ASP A 246 14.25 -6.59 -1.91
C ASP A 246 12.78 -6.96 -1.67
N ALA A 247 12.24 -6.58 -0.50
CA ALA A 247 10.83 -6.76 -0.19
C ALA A 247 9.93 -5.99 -1.18
N TRP A 248 10.32 -4.76 -1.53
CA TRP A 248 9.63 -3.95 -2.53
C TRP A 248 9.71 -4.55 -3.94
N GLN A 249 10.89 -5.02 -4.37
CA GLN A 249 11.07 -5.67 -5.67
C GLN A 249 10.27 -6.97 -5.79
N ARG A 250 10.16 -7.73 -4.69
CA ARG A 250 9.35 -8.96 -4.62
C ARG A 250 7.86 -8.72 -4.43
N LYS A 251 7.43 -7.45 -4.38
CA LYS A 251 6.02 -7.06 -4.17
C LYS A 251 5.42 -7.69 -2.91
N MET A 252 6.20 -7.73 -1.82
CA MET A 252 5.70 -8.17 -0.52
C MET A 252 4.66 -7.17 -0.01
N CYS A 253 3.57 -7.68 0.54
CA CYS A 253 2.51 -6.86 1.13
C CYS A 253 2.16 -7.41 2.50
N GLU A 254 1.72 -6.51 3.37
CA GLU A 254 1.36 -6.84 4.74
C GLU A 254 -0.03 -6.31 5.05
N LEU A 255 -0.73 -7.04 5.92
CA LEU A 255 -2.00 -6.63 6.47
C LEU A 255 -1.77 -6.22 7.92
N MET A 256 -2.18 -5.01 8.24
CA MET A 256 -1.86 -4.40 9.53
C MET A 256 -2.98 -3.50 10.01
N PRO A 257 -3.07 -3.23 11.32
CA PRO A 257 -4.00 -2.26 11.86
C PRO A 257 -3.87 -0.88 11.20
N CYS A 258 -4.99 -0.24 10.86
CA CYS A 258 -4.96 1.11 10.29
C CYS A 258 -4.54 2.20 11.31
N SER A 259 -4.35 1.87 12.59
CA SER A 259 -3.86 2.78 13.63
C SER A 259 -2.52 3.42 13.23
N GLU A 260 -1.62 2.64 12.63
CA GLU A 260 -0.32 3.09 12.16
C GLU A 260 -0.40 4.23 11.13
N THR A 261 -1.39 4.18 10.23
CA THR A 261 -1.60 5.23 9.22
C THR A 261 -1.85 6.59 9.87
N LYS A 262 -2.53 6.60 11.02
CA LYS A 262 -2.84 7.82 11.76
C LYS A 262 -1.58 8.38 12.43
N VAL A 263 -0.73 7.51 13.00
CA VAL A 263 0.51 7.92 13.68
C VAL A 263 1.54 8.48 12.71
N ILE A 264 1.68 7.81 11.56
CA ILE A 264 2.64 8.18 10.54
C ILE A 264 2.28 9.54 9.93
N ASN A 265 1.00 9.81 9.68
CA ASN A 265 0.57 11.12 9.19
C ASN A 265 0.91 12.23 10.20
N VAL A 266 0.59 12.04 11.47
CA VAL A 266 0.92 13.01 12.54
C VAL A 266 2.43 13.30 12.60
N ASN A 267 3.27 12.25 12.62
CA ASN A 267 4.71 12.39 12.81
C ASN A 267 5.44 12.91 11.55
N SER A 268 4.94 12.62 10.35
CA SER A 268 5.52 13.12 9.09
C SER A 268 5.09 14.54 8.75
N GLU A 269 3.92 14.98 9.22
CA GLU A 269 3.33 16.29 8.91
C GLU A 269 3.65 17.36 9.97
N GLY A 270 4.38 17.00 11.03
CA GLY A 270 4.81 17.95 12.06
C GLY A 270 3.65 18.51 12.89
N GLU A 271 2.58 17.73 13.09
CA GLU A 271 1.51 18.13 14.00
C GLU A 271 2.06 18.26 15.44
N PRO A 272 1.65 19.30 16.20
CA PRO A 272 2.22 19.56 17.51
C PRO A 272 1.96 18.38 18.48
N THR A 273 3.06 17.88 19.03
CA THR A 273 3.21 16.72 19.93
C THR A 273 2.42 16.81 21.25
N GLU A 274 1.80 17.95 21.57
CA GLU A 274 0.97 18.10 22.77
C GLU A 274 -0.35 17.30 22.70
N HIS A 275 -0.82 16.91 21.51
CA HIS A 275 -2.11 16.24 21.37
C HIS A 275 -2.08 14.71 21.54
N LEU A 276 -0.92 14.07 21.64
CA LEU A 276 -0.82 12.61 21.50
C LEU A 276 0.04 11.93 22.58
N GLN A 277 -0.12 12.34 23.84
CA GLN A 277 0.20 11.45 24.97
C GLN A 277 -0.54 10.13 24.78
N GLY A 278 0.21 9.03 24.55
CA GLY A 278 -0.33 7.69 24.37
C GLY A 278 0.03 7.01 23.05
N LEU A 279 0.38 7.78 22.00
CA LEU A 279 1.06 7.25 20.82
C LEU A 279 2.57 7.25 21.08
N GLY A 280 3.26 6.20 20.67
CA GLY A 280 4.72 6.18 20.72
C GLY A 280 5.28 7.35 19.90
N VAL A 281 6.05 8.23 20.54
CA VAL A 281 6.92 9.15 19.80
C VAL A 281 8.09 8.30 19.33
N PHE A 282 8.24 8.15 18.02
CA PHE A 282 9.41 7.52 17.46
C PHE A 282 10.66 8.26 17.94
N SER A 283 11.66 7.53 18.39
CA SER A 283 13.03 8.05 18.45
C SER A 283 13.47 8.53 17.07
N ASP A 284 14.48 9.40 17.02
CA ASP A 284 15.00 9.89 15.72
C ASP A 284 15.41 8.74 14.79
N GLU A 285 15.95 7.65 15.35
CA GLU A 285 16.33 6.44 14.60
C GLU A 285 15.11 5.70 14.04
N GLU A 286 14.07 5.51 14.86
CA GLU A 286 12.83 4.87 14.42
C GLU A 286 12.08 5.72 13.38
N LEU A 287 12.13 7.05 13.50
CA LEU A 287 11.52 7.96 12.54
C LEU A 287 12.22 7.86 11.18
N GLU A 288 13.55 7.73 11.16
CA GLU A 288 14.30 7.50 9.92
C GLU A 288 13.97 6.14 9.30
N LEU A 289 13.77 5.09 10.10
CA LEU A 289 13.30 3.79 9.61
C LEU A 289 11.89 3.87 9.00
N VAL A 290 10.97 4.58 9.64
CA VAL A 290 9.61 4.82 9.11
C VAL A 290 9.66 5.59 7.80
N LYS A 291 10.49 6.65 7.70
CA LYS A 291 10.69 7.39 6.45
C LYS A 291 11.26 6.49 5.35
N LEU A 292 12.22 5.63 5.70
CA LEU A 292 12.81 4.67 4.77
C LEU A 292 11.77 3.64 4.30
N GLN A 293 10.92 3.14 5.19
CA GLN A 293 9.80 2.25 4.84
C GLN A 293 8.79 2.97 3.94
N GLN A 294 8.42 4.21 4.25
CA GLN A 294 7.52 5.04 3.42
C GLN A 294 8.06 5.36 2.03
N LYS A 295 9.40 5.29 1.83
CA LYS A 295 10.02 5.44 0.52
C LYS A 295 9.62 4.31 -0.41
N TYR A 296 9.53 3.08 0.11
CA TYR A 296 9.27 1.86 -0.66
C TYR A 296 7.83 1.37 -0.56
N PHE A 297 7.14 1.65 0.54
CA PHE A 297 5.80 1.17 0.84
C PHE A 297 4.84 2.33 1.12
N ARG A 298 3.56 2.06 0.95
CA ARG A 298 2.46 2.97 1.28
C ARG A 298 1.26 2.16 1.75
N TYR A 299 0.33 2.83 2.41
CA TYR A 299 -0.96 2.24 2.71
C TYR A 299 -1.88 2.33 1.50
N SER A 300 -2.51 1.20 1.16
CA SER A 300 -3.53 1.14 0.11
C SER A 300 -4.83 1.81 0.57
N LYS A 301 -5.61 2.31 -0.39
CA LYS A 301 -7.00 2.73 -0.13
C LYS A 301 -7.92 1.54 0.14
N ALA A 302 -7.53 0.34 -0.29
CA ALA A 302 -8.26 -0.88 0.01
C ALA A 302 -8.17 -1.16 1.52
N ARG A 303 -9.33 -1.47 2.13
CA ARG A 303 -9.43 -1.85 3.53
C ARG A 303 -10.26 -3.13 3.66
N ILE A 304 -9.91 -3.95 4.64
CA ILE A 304 -10.71 -5.12 5.03
C ILE A 304 -11.65 -4.72 6.17
N GLN A 305 -12.80 -5.39 6.22
CA GLN A 305 -13.89 -5.26 7.21
C GLN A 305 -13.46 -4.66 8.55
N SER A 306 -14.25 -3.70 9.03
CA SER A 306 -14.13 -3.17 10.37
C SER A 306 -14.41 -4.27 11.40
N GLN A 307 -13.50 -4.43 12.35
CA GLN A 307 -13.59 -5.39 13.44
C GLN A 307 -13.67 -4.65 14.77
N ILE A 308 -14.50 -5.17 15.68
CA ILE A 308 -14.56 -4.65 17.04
C ILE A 308 -13.26 -5.05 17.71
N SER A 309 -12.55 -4.08 18.30
CA SER A 309 -11.34 -4.37 19.05
C SER A 309 -11.68 -5.13 20.34
N LEU A 310 -10.79 -6.01 20.78
CA LEU A 310 -11.05 -6.89 21.92
C LEU A 310 -9.87 -6.89 22.89
N TYR A 311 -10.17 -7.06 24.17
CA TYR A 311 -9.21 -7.67 25.08
C TYR A 311 -9.36 -9.17 25.04
N GLN A 312 -8.24 -9.84 24.85
CA GLN A 312 -8.15 -11.26 25.05
C GLN A 312 -7.59 -11.55 26.44
N VAL A 313 -8.36 -12.31 27.22
CA VAL A 313 -7.98 -12.73 28.57
C VAL A 313 -8.04 -14.25 28.64
N SER A 314 -7.09 -14.87 29.33
CA SER A 314 -7.17 -16.31 29.60
C SER A 314 -8.43 -16.64 30.41
N PHE A 315 -9.10 -17.74 30.07
CA PHE A 315 -10.36 -18.16 30.72
C PHE A 315 -10.19 -18.30 32.24
N ASP A 316 -9.05 -18.84 32.66
CA ASP A 316 -8.72 -19.12 34.06
C ASP A 316 -8.04 -17.94 34.78
N SER A 317 -7.91 -16.77 34.13
CA SER A 317 -7.24 -15.62 34.73
C SER A 317 -8.08 -15.02 35.87
N PRO A 318 -7.51 -14.83 37.08
CA PRO A 318 -8.22 -14.18 38.19
C PRO A 318 -8.53 -12.70 37.91
N VAL A 319 -7.82 -12.07 36.97
CA VAL A 319 -8.01 -10.67 36.59
C VAL A 319 -9.24 -10.50 35.68
N ARG A 320 -9.68 -11.57 35.01
CA ARG A 320 -10.75 -11.52 34.00
C ARG A 320 -12.05 -10.87 34.50
N PRO A 321 -12.64 -11.27 35.64
CA PRO A 321 -13.91 -10.68 36.08
C PRO A 321 -13.78 -9.18 36.37
N LEU A 322 -12.60 -8.75 36.81
CA LEU A 322 -12.29 -7.33 37.02
C LEU A 322 -12.20 -6.60 35.67
N VAL A 323 -11.41 -7.10 34.72
CA VAL A 323 -11.31 -6.47 33.38
C VAL A 323 -12.69 -6.38 32.73
N GLU A 324 -13.48 -7.44 32.76
CA GLU A 324 -14.83 -7.45 32.16
C GLU A 324 -15.76 -6.43 32.83
N ARG A 325 -15.80 -6.42 34.17
CA ARG A 325 -16.64 -5.51 34.96
C ARG A 325 -16.27 -4.05 34.69
N TYR A 326 -14.98 -3.73 34.71
CA TYR A 326 -14.52 -2.35 34.53
C TYR A 326 -14.63 -1.90 33.08
N THR A 327 -14.32 -2.74 32.09
CA THR A 327 -14.53 -2.41 30.68
C THR A 327 -16.02 -2.13 30.41
N ARG A 328 -16.93 -2.99 30.90
CA ARG A 328 -18.37 -2.77 30.77
C ARG A 328 -18.80 -1.47 31.45
N ALA A 329 -18.36 -1.22 32.68
CA ALA A 329 -18.69 0.01 33.41
C ALA A 329 -18.17 1.28 32.70
N PHE A 330 -16.98 1.22 32.09
CA PHE A 330 -16.41 2.33 31.32
C PHE A 330 -17.20 2.60 30.03
N ILE A 331 -17.67 1.54 29.36
CA ILE A 331 -18.51 1.65 28.16
C ILE A 331 -19.87 2.23 28.52
N GLU A 332 -20.55 1.66 29.53
CA GLU A 332 -21.86 2.12 30.01
C GLU A 332 -21.81 3.57 30.52
N GLY A 333 -20.74 3.94 31.21
CA GLY A 333 -20.51 5.31 31.68
C GLY A 333 -20.07 6.30 30.60
N GLN A 334 -19.95 5.87 29.33
CA GLN A 334 -19.40 6.66 28.22
C GLN A 334 -18.02 7.28 28.50
N LEU A 335 -17.25 6.67 29.41
CA LEU A 335 -15.94 7.16 29.84
C LEU A 335 -14.86 6.89 28.80
N TYR A 336 -15.15 6.10 27.76
CA TYR A 336 -14.22 5.84 26.66
C TYR A 336 -13.94 7.08 25.79
N TYR A 337 -14.85 8.05 25.73
CA TYR A 337 -14.60 9.34 25.06
C TYR A 337 -13.85 10.34 25.95
N TYR A 338 -13.83 10.17 27.27
CA TYR A 338 -13.34 11.19 28.19
C TYR A 338 -11.84 11.50 28.06
N PRO A 339 -10.94 10.52 27.84
CA PRO A 339 -9.54 10.80 27.56
C PRO A 339 -9.31 11.50 26.20
N VAL A 340 -10.21 11.26 25.23
CA VAL A 340 -10.18 11.87 23.89
C VAL A 340 -10.72 13.30 23.92
N LEU A 341 -11.77 13.58 24.70
CA LEU A 341 -12.41 14.89 24.84
C LEU A 341 -11.59 15.88 25.69
N LYS A 342 -10.68 15.40 26.54
CA LYS A 342 -9.76 16.25 27.31
C LYS A 342 -8.69 16.91 26.43
N LYS A 343 -8.56 16.47 25.17
CA LYS A 343 -7.62 17.01 24.17
C LYS A 343 -8.40 17.94 23.22
N SER A 344 -7.98 19.21 23.10
CA SER A 344 -8.65 20.20 22.25
C SER A 344 -8.59 19.82 20.76
N LYS A 345 -9.64 20.12 19.99
CA LYS A 345 -9.72 19.88 18.53
C LYS A 345 -8.54 20.49 17.76
N PRO A 346 -7.87 19.74 16.87
CA PRO A 346 -6.97 20.31 15.87
C PRO A 346 -7.69 20.54 14.53
N SER A 347 -7.17 21.52 13.78
CA SER A 347 -7.49 21.77 12.37
C SER A 347 -6.64 20.87 11.48
N SER A 348 -7.27 20.04 10.66
CA SER A 348 -6.58 19.24 9.66
C SER A 348 -5.97 20.13 8.58
N VAL A 349 -4.65 20.09 8.40
CA VAL A 349 -3.99 20.54 7.17
C VAL A 349 -3.64 19.29 6.38
N GLU A 350 -4.32 19.10 5.26
CA GLU A 350 -4.13 17.96 4.36
C GLU A 350 -2.82 18.17 3.56
N TYR A 351 -1.80 17.33 3.79
CA TYR A 351 -0.60 17.34 2.97
C TYR A 351 -0.73 16.41 1.76
N SER A 352 -0.40 16.94 0.59
CA SER A 352 -0.27 16.20 -0.66
C SER A 352 1.23 16.03 -0.95
N PRO A 353 1.80 14.81 -0.90
CA PRO A 353 3.20 14.59 -1.22
C PRO A 353 3.39 14.69 -2.74
N LYS A 354 3.53 15.92 -3.24
CA LYS A 354 3.77 16.21 -4.66
C LYS A 354 5.13 16.83 -4.96
N ASP A 355 6.03 16.89 -3.98
CA ASP A 355 7.36 17.46 -4.18
C ASP A 355 8.42 16.35 -4.28
N LYS A 356 8.27 15.44 -5.25
CA LYS A 356 9.44 14.76 -5.80
C LYS A 356 9.89 15.54 -7.01
N LEU A 357 11.04 16.20 -6.88
CA LEU A 357 11.76 16.80 -8.00
C LEU A 357 11.82 15.79 -9.15
N VAL A 358 11.46 16.25 -10.34
CA VAL A 358 11.64 15.52 -11.60
C VAL A 358 13.10 15.10 -11.67
N GLU A 359 13.37 13.80 -11.57
CA GLU A 359 14.71 13.27 -11.82
C GLU A 359 15.05 13.56 -13.28
N ASN A 360 16.20 14.18 -13.52
CA ASN A 360 16.64 14.52 -14.87
C ASN A 360 16.76 13.23 -15.69
N THR A 361 16.08 13.17 -16.83
CA THR A 361 16.14 12.05 -17.78
C THR A 361 17.60 11.70 -18.08
N GLY A 362 17.99 10.46 -17.77
CA GLY A 362 19.35 10.00 -17.92
C GLY A 362 19.64 9.56 -19.36
N PRO A 363 20.92 9.47 -19.76
CA PRO A 363 21.31 8.96 -21.07
C PRO A 363 20.90 7.48 -21.28
N GLY A 364 20.73 6.71 -20.20
CA GLY A 364 20.24 5.33 -20.24
C GLY A 364 18.80 5.23 -20.75
N ASP A 365 17.95 6.21 -20.48
CA ASP A 365 16.55 6.20 -20.89
C ASP A 365 16.38 6.39 -22.41
N LEU A 366 17.32 7.11 -23.04
CA LEU A 366 17.33 7.34 -24.49
C LEU A 366 18.01 6.21 -25.28
N MET A 367 18.68 5.26 -24.63
CA MET A 367 19.38 4.16 -25.31
C MET A 367 18.46 3.34 -26.21
N ILE A 368 17.19 3.20 -25.86
CA ILE A 368 16.25 2.42 -26.68
C ILE A 368 15.96 3.06 -28.03
N ILE A 369 15.96 4.40 -28.11
CA ILE A 369 15.82 5.13 -29.38
C ILE A 369 17.03 4.85 -30.27
N TRP A 370 18.22 4.82 -29.68
CA TRP A 370 19.45 4.45 -30.38
C TRP A 370 19.44 2.98 -30.82
N VAL A 371 18.92 2.07 -30.02
CA VAL A 371 18.77 0.64 -30.39
C VAL A 371 17.83 0.49 -31.57
N ILE A 372 16.65 1.14 -31.56
CA ILE A 372 15.70 1.12 -32.68
C ILE A 372 16.34 1.69 -33.95
N TYR A 373 17.07 2.80 -33.82
CA TYR A 373 17.79 3.42 -34.94
C TYR A 373 18.86 2.50 -35.53
N VAL A 374 19.69 1.87 -34.69
CA VAL A 374 20.73 0.93 -35.12
C VAL A 374 20.12 -0.32 -35.75
N PHE A 375 19.04 -0.86 -35.19
CA PHE A 375 18.33 -2.01 -35.76
C PHE A 375 17.76 -1.69 -37.15
N GLY A 376 17.20 -0.48 -37.32
CA GLY A 376 16.76 0.00 -38.63
C GLY A 376 17.90 0.11 -39.65
N ILE A 377 19.08 0.56 -39.23
CA ILE A 377 20.27 0.62 -40.10
C ILE A 377 20.76 -0.79 -40.47
N LEU A 378 20.84 -1.70 -39.51
CA LEU A 378 21.36 -3.06 -39.73
C LEU A 378 20.48 -3.83 -40.72
N ASN A 379 19.15 -3.77 -40.57
CA ASN A 379 18.22 -4.41 -41.51
C ASN A 379 18.38 -3.85 -42.94
N LYS A 380 18.62 -2.54 -43.08
CA LYS A 380 18.86 -1.91 -44.38
C LYS A 380 20.19 -2.33 -45.02
N ILE A 381 21.21 -2.60 -44.22
CA ILE A 381 22.52 -3.08 -44.71
C ILE A 381 22.42 -4.54 -45.18
N GLU A 382 21.68 -5.39 -44.47
CA GLU A 382 21.50 -6.81 -44.80
C GLU A 382 20.68 -7.02 -46.10
N GLU A 383 19.72 -6.14 -46.36
CA GLU A 383 18.98 -6.08 -47.63
C GLU A 383 19.88 -5.69 -48.82
N ASN A 384 20.85 -4.78 -48.59
CA ASN A 384 21.81 -4.36 -49.62
C ASN A 384 22.94 -5.38 -49.85
N SER A 385 23.21 -6.29 -48.91
CA SER A 385 24.21 -7.35 -49.08
C SER A 385 23.67 -8.62 -49.75
N SER A 386 22.35 -8.69 -49.98
CA SER A 386 21.67 -9.83 -50.59
C SER A 386 21.33 -9.63 -52.07
N CYS A 387 21.84 -8.56 -52.70
CA CYS A 387 21.74 -8.29 -54.15
C CYS A 387 23.03 -8.65 -54.89
#